data_AF-A0A6P5ASJ8-F1
#
_entry.id   AF-A0A6P5ASJ8-F1
#
_cell.length_a   1.000
_cell.length_b   1.000
_cell.length_c   1.000
_cell.angle_alpha   90.00
_cell.angle_beta   90.00
_cell.angle_gamma   90.00
#
_symmetry.space_group_name_H-M   'P 1'
#
loop_
_entity.id
_entity.type
_entity.pdbx_description
1 polymer ?
#
loop_
_entity_poly.entity_id
_entity_poly.type
_entity_poly.pdbx_seq_one_letter_code
_entity_poly.pdbx_strand_id
1 'polypeptide(L)'
;MTPFLLLFVALATASPMKRQATSGLDTDGDGLISKDEVTAAMTLHQALVALDRDGDGFIYLAQIIELWGIGDKFYELNTDGDDHLTFDEIENGMTLSDFYDQFDFNGDGTLDVAEAYQVNYIYDVIQNPAINNPLDSNGDGQLSRLEITSHITYDEVLAALDADGDQQLSETEANVLFGSVTAQWMDDQDNNDDGFVDFDEAHSHRMNLRRIFQRLDLDDNNYLDDGEGAGFYAVWTTHLVNTGGGGGTDPITG
;
A
#
# COMPACT_ATOMS: atom_id res chain seq x y z
N MET A 1 16.64 -72.84 -2.86
CA MET A 1 16.84 -71.78 -1.85
C MET A 1 16.30 -70.49 -2.44
N THR A 2 15.53 -69.76 -1.65
CA THR A 2 14.62 -68.66 -1.99
C THR A 2 15.26 -67.47 -2.72
N PRO A 3 14.53 -66.78 -3.62
CA PRO A 3 15.00 -65.54 -4.24
C PRO A 3 14.81 -64.35 -3.28
N PHE A 4 15.78 -63.43 -3.25
CA PHE A 4 15.63 -62.12 -2.62
C PHE A 4 15.19 -61.11 -3.68
N LEU A 5 13.96 -60.63 -3.53
CA LEU A 5 13.33 -59.59 -4.33
C LEU A 5 13.65 -58.26 -3.63
N LEU A 6 14.53 -57.43 -4.20
CA LEU A 6 14.74 -56.06 -3.74
C LEU A 6 13.71 -55.16 -4.39
N LEU A 7 12.59 -55.01 -3.67
CA LEU A 7 11.54 -54.04 -3.88
C LEU A 7 12.05 -52.67 -3.43
N PHE A 8 12.43 -51.80 -4.36
CA PHE A 8 12.52 -50.36 -4.09
C PHE A 8 11.17 -49.73 -4.38
N VAL A 9 10.34 -49.64 -3.34
CA VAL A 9 9.24 -48.67 -3.25
C VAL A 9 9.90 -47.32 -2.97
N ALA A 10 9.99 -46.47 -4.00
CA ALA A 10 10.25 -45.06 -3.81
C ALA A 10 8.91 -44.35 -3.67
N LEU A 11 8.76 -43.71 -2.51
CA LEU A 11 7.65 -42.89 -2.04
C LEU A 11 7.07 -41.97 -3.11
N ALA A 12 5.74 -41.91 -3.16
CA ALA A 12 5.00 -40.81 -3.73
C ALA A 12 5.18 -39.56 -2.85
N THR A 13 5.78 -38.51 -3.40
CA THR A 13 5.72 -37.11 -2.93
C THR A 13 6.09 -36.24 -4.14
N ALA A 14 5.35 -35.25 -4.62
CA ALA A 14 4.20 -34.56 -4.10
C ALA A 14 3.48 -33.85 -5.27
N SER A 15 2.16 -33.77 -5.20
CA SER A 15 1.36 -32.65 -5.71
C SER A 15 0.13 -32.58 -4.80
N PRO A 16 -0.39 -31.40 -4.40
CA PRO A 16 -0.14 -30.06 -4.91
C PRO A 16 0.45 -29.11 -3.84
N MET A 17 1.22 -28.09 -4.23
CA MET A 17 1.32 -26.89 -3.39
C MET A 17 0.03 -26.10 -3.59
N LYS A 18 -0.99 -26.43 -2.78
CA LYS A 18 -2.05 -25.48 -2.47
C LYS A 18 -1.60 -24.74 -1.22
N ARG A 19 -1.02 -23.55 -1.40
CA ARG A 19 -0.83 -22.53 -0.36
C ARG A 19 -0.66 -21.15 -1.00
N GLN A 20 -1.68 -20.75 -1.75
CA GLN A 20 -2.22 -19.40 -1.64
C GLN A 20 -3.70 -19.64 -1.35
N ALA A 21 -4.25 -18.95 -0.35
CA ALA A 21 -5.61 -19.17 0.06
C ALA A 21 -6.54 -18.83 -1.12
N THR A 22 -7.46 -19.73 -1.46
CA THR A 22 -8.58 -19.43 -2.36
C THR A 22 -9.61 -18.56 -1.61
N SER A 23 -9.16 -17.39 -1.16
CA SER A 23 -9.97 -16.38 -0.48
C SER A 23 -9.58 -15.04 -1.08
N GLY A 24 -10.49 -14.41 -1.82
CA GLY A 24 -10.20 -13.19 -2.58
C GLY A 24 -11.02 -13.12 -3.85
N LEU A 25 -10.57 -12.30 -4.80
CA LEU A 25 -11.14 -12.17 -6.15
C LEU A 25 -10.94 -13.42 -7.02
N ASP A 26 -9.79 -14.10 -6.92
CA ASP A 26 -9.45 -15.33 -7.66
C ASP A 26 -10.37 -16.49 -7.23
N THR A 27 -11.51 -16.59 -7.90
CA THR A 27 -12.60 -17.51 -7.55
C THR A 27 -12.38 -18.88 -8.17
N ASP A 28 -11.77 -18.94 -9.35
CA ASP A 28 -11.49 -20.21 -10.03
C ASP A 28 -10.13 -20.82 -9.69
N GLY A 29 -9.25 -20.05 -9.05
CA GLY A 29 -7.99 -20.50 -8.45
C GLY A 29 -6.88 -20.71 -9.47
N ASP A 30 -6.93 -20.03 -10.62
CA ASP A 30 -5.92 -20.12 -11.67
C ASP A 30 -4.70 -19.21 -11.43
N GLY A 31 -4.77 -18.34 -10.42
CA GLY A 31 -3.71 -17.42 -10.01
C GLY A 31 -3.67 -16.11 -10.80
N LEU A 32 -4.66 -15.86 -11.64
CA LEU A 32 -4.90 -14.60 -12.34
C LEU A 32 -6.23 -14.02 -11.87
N ILE A 33 -6.39 -12.70 -11.98
CA ILE A 33 -7.69 -12.06 -11.75
C ILE A 33 -8.30 -11.71 -13.09
N SER A 34 -9.51 -12.20 -13.33
CA SER A 34 -10.28 -11.88 -14.53
C SER A 34 -11.27 -10.74 -14.28
N LYS A 35 -11.67 -10.08 -15.37
CA LYS A 35 -12.74 -9.07 -15.34
C LYS A 35 -14.08 -9.62 -14.83
N ASP A 36 -14.39 -10.88 -15.14
CA ASP A 36 -15.62 -11.53 -14.70
C ASP A 36 -15.63 -11.72 -13.17
N GLU A 37 -14.49 -12.04 -12.57
CA GLU A 37 -14.35 -12.15 -11.11
C GLU A 37 -14.53 -10.79 -10.42
N VAL A 38 -13.89 -9.74 -10.94
CA VAL A 38 -14.01 -8.37 -10.38
C VAL A 38 -15.44 -7.87 -10.47
N THR A 39 -16.09 -8.02 -11.64
CA THR A 39 -17.47 -7.56 -11.85
C THR A 39 -18.51 -8.40 -11.10
N ALA A 40 -18.20 -9.65 -10.76
CA ALA A 40 -19.03 -10.46 -9.86
C ALA A 40 -18.88 -10.07 -8.38
N ALA A 41 -17.70 -9.54 -8.01
CA ALA A 41 -17.34 -9.25 -6.63
C ALA A 41 -17.72 -7.84 -6.15
N MET A 42 -17.65 -6.83 -7.02
CA MET A 42 -17.84 -5.43 -6.62
C MET A 42 -18.47 -4.58 -7.74
N THR A 43 -18.91 -3.37 -7.37
CA THR A 43 -19.29 -2.30 -8.31
C THR A 43 -18.20 -1.22 -8.35
N LEU A 44 -18.21 -0.38 -9.38
CA LEU A 44 -17.34 0.80 -9.44
C LEU A 44 -17.53 1.69 -8.20
N HIS A 45 -18.78 1.96 -7.80
CA HIS A 45 -19.07 2.73 -6.60
C HIS A 45 -18.40 2.18 -5.33
N GLN A 46 -18.45 0.86 -5.14
CA GLN A 46 -17.81 0.21 -3.99
C GLN A 46 -16.29 0.35 -4.05
N ALA A 47 -15.70 0.26 -5.24
CA ALA A 47 -14.27 0.49 -5.42
C ALA A 47 -13.88 1.93 -5.08
N LEU A 48 -14.66 2.92 -5.50
CA LEU A 48 -14.41 4.33 -5.18
C LEU A 48 -14.52 4.62 -3.68
N VAL A 49 -15.55 4.08 -3.02
CA VAL A 49 -15.68 4.17 -1.56
C VAL A 49 -14.51 3.51 -0.84
N ALA A 50 -13.96 2.42 -1.37
CA ALA A 50 -12.78 1.77 -0.80
C ALA A 50 -11.50 2.59 -0.98
N LEU A 51 -11.41 3.37 -2.06
CA LEU A 51 -10.29 4.27 -2.35
C LEU A 51 -10.34 5.59 -1.56
N ASP A 52 -11.55 6.10 -1.28
CA ASP A 52 -11.82 7.30 -0.46
C ASP A 52 -11.69 6.98 1.04
N ARG A 53 -10.44 6.83 1.50
CA ARG A 53 -10.15 6.35 2.85
C ARG A 53 -10.29 7.42 3.93
N ASP A 54 -10.03 8.68 3.60
CA ASP A 54 -10.28 9.81 4.48
C ASP A 54 -11.77 10.23 4.49
N GLY A 55 -12.56 9.71 3.55
CA GLY A 55 -14.02 9.82 3.55
C GLY A 55 -14.49 11.24 3.22
N ASP A 56 -13.66 11.98 2.50
CA ASP A 56 -13.96 13.35 2.08
C ASP A 56 -14.79 13.40 0.80
N GLY A 57 -14.94 12.26 0.11
CA GLY A 57 -15.72 12.08 -1.10
C GLY A 57 -14.97 12.44 -2.38
N PHE A 58 -13.65 12.62 -2.30
CA PHE A 58 -12.81 13.11 -3.39
C PHE A 58 -11.64 12.18 -3.70
N ILE A 59 -11.24 12.17 -4.97
CA ILE A 59 -10.04 11.46 -5.43
C ILE A 59 -9.12 12.46 -6.13
N TYR A 60 -7.93 12.66 -5.59
CA TYR A 60 -6.94 13.63 -6.05
C TYR A 60 -5.98 13.05 -7.10
N LEU A 61 -5.35 13.92 -7.89
CA LEU A 61 -4.38 13.55 -8.92
C LEU A 61 -3.26 12.61 -8.40
N ALA A 62 -2.77 12.86 -7.18
CA ALA A 62 -1.74 12.03 -6.58
C ALA A 62 -2.21 10.59 -6.34
N GLN A 63 -3.46 10.41 -5.90
CA GLN A 63 -4.06 9.09 -5.70
C GLN A 63 -4.28 8.36 -7.03
N ILE A 64 -4.69 9.06 -8.09
CA ILE A 64 -4.78 8.47 -9.45
C ILE A 64 -3.41 8.02 -9.97
N ILE A 65 -2.38 8.85 -9.82
CA ILE A 65 -1.00 8.49 -10.21
C ILE A 65 -0.51 7.30 -9.41
N GLU A 66 -0.88 7.19 -8.14
CA GLU A 66 -0.53 6.03 -7.32
C GLU A 66 -1.28 4.77 -7.75
N LEU A 67 -2.56 4.90 -8.09
CA LEU A 67 -3.42 3.79 -8.51
C LEU A 67 -2.98 3.18 -9.85
N TRP A 68 -2.66 4.02 -10.84
CA TRP A 68 -2.40 3.58 -12.23
C TRP A 68 -1.03 3.95 -12.78
N GLY A 69 -0.18 4.58 -11.97
CA GLY A 69 1.16 5.02 -12.38
C GLY A 69 1.19 6.28 -13.25
N ILE A 70 0.05 6.74 -13.78
CA ILE A 70 -0.08 7.89 -14.67
C ILE A 70 -1.31 8.74 -14.33
N GLY A 71 -1.23 10.06 -14.61
CA GLY A 71 -2.28 11.02 -14.26
C GLY A 71 -3.30 11.30 -15.36
N ASP A 72 -3.16 10.72 -16.56
CA ASP A 72 -3.97 11.09 -17.72
C ASP A 72 -5.47 10.89 -17.46
N LYS A 73 -5.84 9.80 -16.76
CA LYS A 73 -7.23 9.53 -16.40
C LYS A 73 -7.84 10.57 -15.47
N PHE A 74 -7.04 11.22 -14.63
CA PHE A 74 -7.54 12.32 -13.80
C PHE A 74 -8.09 13.44 -14.68
N TYR A 75 -7.31 13.88 -15.66
CA TYR A 75 -7.71 14.96 -16.57
C TYR A 75 -8.82 14.58 -17.54
N GLU A 76 -8.93 13.29 -17.89
CA GLU A 76 -10.05 12.80 -18.72
C GLU A 76 -11.39 12.82 -17.98
N LEU A 77 -11.37 12.53 -16.67
CA LEU A 77 -12.57 12.41 -15.84
C LEU A 77 -12.96 13.73 -15.16
N ASN A 78 -12.01 14.64 -14.93
CA ASN A 78 -12.24 15.93 -14.27
C ASN A 78 -12.95 16.90 -15.22
N THR A 79 -14.27 16.94 -15.14
CA THR A 79 -15.13 17.62 -16.12
C THR A 79 -15.31 19.10 -15.82
N ASP A 80 -15.23 19.50 -14.56
CA ASP A 80 -15.38 20.89 -14.13
C ASP A 80 -14.04 21.64 -13.98
N GLY A 81 -12.93 20.90 -14.00
CA GLY A 81 -11.57 21.41 -14.08
C GLY A 81 -10.98 21.87 -12.75
N ASP A 82 -11.46 21.34 -11.63
CA ASP A 82 -10.92 21.65 -10.30
C ASP A 82 -9.73 20.74 -9.91
N ASP A 83 -9.40 20.66 -8.62
CA ASP A 83 -8.23 19.94 -8.12
C ASP A 83 -8.50 18.49 -7.69
N HIS A 84 -9.72 17.98 -7.87
CA HIS A 84 -10.10 16.63 -7.48
C HIS A 84 -11.04 15.97 -8.50
N LEU A 85 -11.45 14.74 -8.21
CA LEU A 85 -12.53 14.04 -8.88
C LEU A 85 -13.61 13.72 -7.85
N THR A 86 -14.85 13.96 -8.23
CA THR A 86 -16.00 13.42 -7.51
C THR A 86 -16.33 12.01 -7.97
N PHE A 87 -17.06 11.24 -7.16
CA PHE A 87 -17.54 9.91 -7.59
C PHE A 87 -18.44 10.01 -8.82
N ASP A 88 -19.29 11.03 -8.89
CA ASP A 88 -20.18 11.25 -10.04
C ASP A 88 -19.38 11.46 -11.33
N GLU A 89 -18.25 12.18 -11.30
CA GLU A 89 -17.41 12.36 -12.48
C GLU A 89 -16.79 11.06 -12.95
N ILE A 90 -16.27 10.26 -12.02
CA ILE A 90 -15.68 8.95 -12.35
C ILE A 90 -16.76 8.01 -12.89
N GLU A 91 -17.91 7.90 -12.23
CA GLU A 91 -19.00 7.00 -12.62
C GLU A 91 -19.69 7.41 -13.94
N ASN A 92 -19.69 8.71 -14.27
CA ASN A 92 -20.18 9.18 -15.56
C ASN A 92 -19.15 9.00 -16.68
N GLY A 93 -17.86 9.03 -16.34
CA GLY A 93 -16.76 8.95 -17.30
C GLY A 93 -16.25 7.54 -17.59
N MET A 94 -16.50 6.57 -16.69
CA MET A 94 -16.02 5.21 -16.87
C MET A 94 -16.88 4.15 -16.19
N THR A 95 -16.77 2.91 -16.66
CA THR A 95 -17.38 1.73 -16.04
C THR A 95 -16.38 0.96 -15.18
N LEU A 96 -16.85 -0.01 -14.36
CA LEU A 96 -15.95 -0.93 -13.66
C LEU A 96 -15.05 -1.73 -14.63
N SER A 97 -15.53 -2.02 -15.84
CA SER A 97 -14.70 -2.65 -16.87
C SER A 97 -13.55 -1.73 -17.30
N ASP A 98 -13.84 -0.45 -17.55
CA ASP A 98 -12.80 0.52 -17.95
C ASP A 98 -11.80 0.75 -16.81
N PHE A 99 -12.27 0.71 -15.56
CA PHE A 99 -11.48 0.81 -14.35
C PHE A 99 -10.52 -0.39 -14.22
N TYR A 100 -11.03 -1.61 -14.43
CA TYR A 100 -10.22 -2.83 -14.51
C TYR A 100 -9.15 -2.73 -15.61
N ASP A 101 -9.51 -2.24 -16.80
CA ASP A 101 -8.60 -2.15 -17.94
C ASP A 101 -7.43 -1.20 -17.71
N GLN A 102 -7.46 -0.36 -16.66
CA GLN A 102 -6.32 0.47 -16.28
C GLN A 102 -5.23 -0.29 -15.51
N PHE A 103 -5.56 -1.46 -14.94
CA PHE A 103 -4.61 -2.32 -14.23
C PHE A 103 -3.98 -3.38 -15.15
N ASP A 104 -4.64 -3.72 -16.26
CA ASP A 104 -4.13 -4.65 -17.28
C ASP A 104 -3.08 -3.95 -18.15
N PHE A 105 -1.90 -3.72 -17.58
CA PHE A 105 -0.82 -2.96 -18.24
C PHE A 105 -0.29 -3.68 -19.48
N ASN A 106 -0.28 -5.00 -19.46
CA ASN A 106 0.24 -5.81 -20.56
C ASN A 106 -0.82 -6.07 -21.66
N GLY A 107 -2.11 -5.86 -21.36
CA GLY A 107 -3.23 -5.98 -22.28
C GLY A 107 -3.59 -7.42 -22.64
N ASP A 108 -3.30 -8.39 -21.78
CA ASP A 108 -3.58 -9.81 -22.02
C ASP A 108 -4.99 -10.24 -21.60
N GLY A 109 -5.75 -9.33 -20.97
CA GLY A 109 -7.13 -9.52 -20.54
C GLY A 109 -7.28 -10.09 -19.13
N THR A 110 -6.17 -10.37 -18.44
CA THR A 110 -6.10 -10.83 -17.07
C THR A 110 -5.16 -9.96 -16.26
N LEU A 111 -5.30 -9.93 -14.94
CA LEU A 111 -4.32 -9.29 -14.07
C LEU A 111 -3.45 -10.38 -13.44
N ASP A 112 -2.15 -10.31 -13.68
CA ASP A 112 -1.19 -11.10 -12.90
C ASP A 112 -1.07 -10.58 -11.46
N VAL A 113 -0.19 -11.19 -10.65
CA VAL A 113 -0.02 -10.81 -9.23
C VAL A 113 0.37 -9.34 -9.07
N ALA A 114 1.20 -8.80 -9.97
CA ALA A 114 1.65 -7.41 -9.89
C ALA A 114 0.56 -6.43 -10.35
N GLU A 115 -0.17 -6.79 -11.42
CA GLU A 115 -1.29 -5.99 -11.95
C GLU A 115 -2.50 -5.99 -11.00
N ALA A 116 -2.78 -7.13 -10.37
CA ALA A 116 -3.94 -7.33 -9.50
C ALA A 116 -3.80 -6.68 -8.12
N TYR A 117 -2.62 -6.17 -7.76
CA TYR A 117 -2.28 -5.63 -6.45
C TYR A 117 -3.37 -4.67 -5.91
N GLN A 118 -3.63 -3.60 -6.65
CA GLN A 118 -4.54 -2.54 -6.20
C GLN A 118 -5.99 -3.01 -6.20
N VAL A 119 -6.35 -3.93 -7.10
CA VAL A 119 -7.70 -4.48 -7.21
C VAL A 119 -8.00 -5.43 -6.05
N ASN A 120 -7.02 -6.23 -5.62
CA ASN A 120 -7.13 -7.06 -4.41
C ASN A 120 -7.23 -6.18 -3.16
N TYR A 121 -6.40 -5.14 -3.04
CA TYR A 121 -6.52 -4.17 -1.94
C TYR A 121 -7.94 -3.59 -1.84
N ILE A 122 -8.50 -3.10 -2.96
CA ILE A 122 -9.86 -2.57 -3.02
C ILE A 122 -10.88 -3.64 -2.57
N TYR A 123 -10.75 -4.87 -3.07
CA TYR A 123 -11.66 -5.96 -2.70
C TYR A 123 -11.63 -6.24 -1.20
N ASP A 124 -10.45 -6.32 -0.62
CA ASP A 124 -10.29 -6.67 0.80
C ASP A 124 -10.84 -5.55 1.70
N VAL A 125 -10.62 -4.28 1.35
CA VAL A 125 -11.26 -3.14 2.04
C VAL A 125 -12.79 -3.23 1.99
N ILE A 126 -13.37 -3.63 0.85
CA ILE A 126 -14.82 -3.81 0.71
C ILE A 126 -15.33 -4.97 1.58
N GLN A 127 -14.59 -6.08 1.65
CA GLN A 127 -14.99 -7.25 2.44
C GLN A 127 -14.80 -7.06 3.94
N ASN A 128 -13.85 -6.21 4.34
CA ASN A 128 -13.46 -6.03 5.73
C ASN A 128 -13.42 -4.55 6.16
N PRO A 129 -14.55 -3.82 6.05
CA PRO A 129 -14.58 -2.38 6.33
C PRO A 129 -14.37 -2.02 7.82
N ALA A 130 -14.26 -3.02 8.70
CA ALA A 130 -14.17 -2.87 10.14
C ALA A 130 -12.74 -3.03 10.70
N ILE A 131 -11.73 -3.30 9.87
CA ILE A 131 -10.32 -3.24 10.30
C ILE A 131 -10.02 -1.76 10.59
N ASN A 132 -9.93 -1.44 11.88
CA ASN A 132 -9.64 -0.08 12.35
C ASN A 132 -8.13 0.14 12.53
N ASN A 133 -7.33 -0.39 11.60
CA ASN A 133 -5.94 -0.02 11.45
C ASN A 133 -5.85 0.84 10.20
N PRO A 134 -5.76 2.18 10.31
CA PRO A 134 -5.72 3.05 9.14
C PRO A 134 -4.60 2.67 8.16
N LEU A 135 -3.45 2.22 8.68
CA LEU A 135 -2.32 1.85 7.82
C LEU A 135 -2.42 0.44 7.22
N ASP A 136 -3.14 -0.50 7.83
CA ASP A 136 -3.38 -1.84 7.28
C ASP A 136 -4.90 -2.03 7.23
N SER A 137 -5.49 -1.30 6.29
CA SER A 137 -6.92 -1.08 6.15
C SER A 137 -7.63 -2.33 5.63
N ASN A 138 -6.92 -3.16 4.87
CA ASN A 138 -7.43 -4.44 4.40
C ASN A 138 -7.21 -5.59 5.42
N GLY A 139 -6.32 -5.40 6.39
CA GLY A 139 -6.03 -6.36 7.45
C GLY A 139 -5.27 -7.59 6.95
N ASP A 140 -4.54 -7.46 5.84
CA ASP A 140 -3.74 -8.55 5.27
C ASP A 140 -2.38 -8.69 5.97
N GLY A 141 -2.02 -7.73 6.84
CA GLY A 141 -0.77 -7.70 7.60
C GLY A 141 0.41 -7.14 6.82
N GLN A 142 0.17 -6.59 5.63
CA GLN A 142 1.12 -5.93 4.76
C GLN A 142 0.72 -4.44 4.65
N LEU A 143 1.69 -3.53 4.56
CA LEU A 143 1.39 -2.13 4.26
C LEU A 143 1.55 -1.91 2.76
N SER A 144 0.48 -1.51 2.10
CA SER A 144 0.53 -0.97 0.76
C SER A 144 0.94 0.50 0.76
N ARG A 145 1.47 0.93 -0.37
CA ARG A 145 1.79 2.35 -0.58
C ARG A 145 0.55 3.22 -0.52
N LEU A 146 -0.56 2.73 -1.05
CA LEU A 146 -1.84 3.43 -1.04
C LEU A 146 -2.32 3.65 0.40
N GLU A 147 -2.24 2.64 1.26
CA GLU A 147 -2.64 2.79 2.67
C GLU A 147 -1.82 3.84 3.41
N ILE A 148 -0.52 3.90 3.16
CA ILE A 148 0.34 4.94 3.74
C ILE A 148 -0.08 6.32 3.21
N THR A 149 -0.17 6.47 1.88
CA THR A 149 -0.42 7.79 1.27
C THR A 149 -1.84 8.33 1.50
N SER A 150 -2.80 7.46 1.81
CA SER A 150 -4.19 7.86 2.07
C SER A 150 -4.44 8.28 3.52
N HIS A 151 -3.48 8.07 4.44
CA HIS A 151 -3.68 8.37 5.86
C HIS A 151 -2.67 9.34 6.44
N ILE A 152 -1.48 9.47 5.85
CA ILE A 152 -0.48 10.43 6.31
C ILE A 152 0.24 11.06 5.13
N THR A 153 0.58 12.33 5.25
CA THR A 153 1.42 13.07 4.29
C THR A 153 2.90 12.97 4.66
N TYR A 154 3.79 13.30 3.71
CA TYR A 154 5.23 13.29 4.00
C TYR A 154 5.61 14.31 5.09
N ASP A 155 5.01 15.50 5.06
CA ASP A 155 5.23 16.53 6.07
C ASP A 155 4.78 16.08 7.47
N GLU A 156 3.67 15.35 7.55
CA GLU A 156 3.20 14.79 8.83
C GLU A 156 4.11 13.68 9.35
N VAL A 157 4.75 12.91 8.46
CA VAL A 157 5.80 11.97 8.85
C VAL A 157 7.00 12.71 9.44
N LEU A 158 7.49 13.77 8.77
CA LEU A 158 8.62 14.56 9.27
C LEU A 158 8.30 15.19 10.63
N ALA A 159 7.13 15.80 10.78
CA ALA A 159 6.69 16.39 12.04
C ALA A 159 6.46 15.36 13.16
N ALA A 160 6.16 14.11 12.83
CA ALA A 160 6.04 13.04 13.82
C ALA A 160 7.40 12.43 14.21
N LEU A 161 8.42 12.53 13.35
CA LEU A 161 9.78 12.11 13.66
C LEU A 161 10.55 13.16 14.48
N ASP A 162 10.32 14.44 14.22
CA ASP A 162 10.88 15.59 14.95
C ASP A 162 10.33 15.65 16.38
N ALA A 163 10.95 14.91 17.29
CA ALA A 163 10.41 14.67 18.62
C ALA A 163 10.68 15.84 19.57
N ASP A 164 11.75 16.59 19.34
CA ASP A 164 12.11 17.76 20.13
C ASP A 164 11.64 19.10 19.53
N GLY A 165 11.13 19.08 18.29
CA GLY A 165 10.47 20.20 17.63
C GLY A 165 11.45 21.24 17.09
N ASP A 166 12.69 20.84 16.79
CA ASP A 166 13.74 21.72 16.30
C ASP A 166 13.82 21.81 14.77
N GLN A 167 12.93 21.10 14.05
CA GLN A 167 12.87 20.98 12.59
C GLN A 167 14.11 20.36 11.94
N GLN A 168 14.85 19.56 12.70
CA GLN A 168 15.98 18.77 12.24
C GLN A 168 15.80 17.33 12.70
N LEU A 169 16.03 16.38 11.82
CA LEU A 169 15.99 14.97 12.17
C LEU A 169 17.40 14.52 12.55
N SER A 170 17.58 14.17 13.82
CA SER A 170 18.75 13.43 14.26
C SER A 170 18.70 11.98 13.75
N GLU A 171 19.86 11.30 13.74
CA GLU A 171 19.92 9.86 13.42
C GLU A 171 18.97 9.04 14.31
N THR A 172 18.79 9.44 15.58
CA THR A 172 17.91 8.72 16.52
C THR A 172 16.44 8.88 16.15
N GLU A 173 16.03 10.05 15.73
CA GLU A 173 14.66 10.32 15.30
C GLU A 173 14.37 9.64 13.97
N ALA A 174 15.25 9.80 12.98
CA ALA A 174 15.15 9.12 11.70
C ALA A 174 15.13 7.59 11.85
N ASN A 175 15.78 7.02 12.87
CA ASN A 175 15.76 5.59 13.13
C ASN A 175 14.38 5.01 13.42
N VAL A 176 13.44 5.82 13.93
CA VAL A 176 12.07 5.39 14.19
C VAL A 176 11.39 4.91 12.93
N LEU A 177 11.57 5.61 11.80
CA LEU A 177 11.00 5.21 10.51
C LEU A 177 11.92 4.26 9.75
N PHE A 178 13.21 4.60 9.68
CA PHE A 178 14.12 3.98 8.72
C PHE A 178 14.85 2.74 9.25
N GLY A 179 14.85 2.47 10.56
CA GLY A 179 15.43 1.25 11.13
C GLY A 179 16.84 0.94 10.60
N SER A 180 17.00 -0.17 9.87
CA SER A 180 18.31 -0.57 9.33
C SER A 180 18.84 0.29 8.19
N VAL A 181 17.99 1.08 7.52
CA VAL A 181 18.37 1.93 6.38
C VAL A 181 18.58 3.41 6.76
N THR A 182 18.54 3.74 8.06
CA THR A 182 18.71 5.12 8.57
C THR A 182 20.03 5.74 8.13
N ALA A 183 21.16 5.07 8.33
CA ALA A 183 22.47 5.63 8.00
C ALA A 183 22.56 6.00 6.51
N GLN A 184 22.07 5.13 5.62
CA GLN A 184 22.05 5.40 4.20
C GLN A 184 21.08 6.54 3.85
N TRP A 185 19.94 6.66 4.54
CA TRP A 185 19.02 7.78 4.31
C TRP A 185 19.62 9.11 4.77
N MET A 186 20.27 9.14 5.93
CA MET A 186 21.00 10.32 6.41
C MET A 186 22.07 10.73 5.41
N ASP A 187 22.95 9.81 4.99
CA ASP A 187 24.00 10.08 3.99
C ASP A 187 23.44 10.62 2.65
N ASP A 188 22.22 10.19 2.27
CA ASP A 188 21.58 10.63 1.03
C ASP A 188 20.86 11.98 1.16
N GLN A 189 20.54 12.45 2.38
CA GLN A 189 19.73 13.65 2.63
C GLN A 189 20.49 14.78 3.32
N ASP A 190 21.44 14.48 4.21
CA ASP A 190 22.31 15.45 4.89
C ASP A 190 23.28 16.04 3.86
N ASN A 191 22.83 17.05 3.14
CA ASN A 191 23.56 17.63 2.02
C ASN A 191 24.72 18.53 2.49
N ASN A 192 24.71 18.91 3.76
CA ASN A 192 25.67 19.85 4.33
C ASN A 192 26.69 19.18 5.29
N ASP A 193 26.52 17.88 5.55
CA ASP A 193 27.34 17.00 6.39
C ASP A 193 27.42 17.48 7.86
N ASP A 194 26.34 18.06 8.42
CA ASP A 194 26.29 18.51 9.82
C ASP A 194 25.81 17.45 10.82
N GLY A 195 25.38 16.29 10.31
CA GLY A 195 24.91 15.16 11.10
C GLY A 195 23.42 15.18 11.41
N PHE A 196 22.68 16.13 10.85
CA PHE A 196 21.23 16.24 10.92
C PHE A 196 20.65 16.31 9.52
N VAL A 197 19.35 16.04 9.40
CA VAL A 197 18.60 16.30 8.17
C VAL A 197 17.52 17.30 8.49
N ASP A 198 17.69 18.55 8.07
CA ASP A 198 16.64 19.56 8.22
C ASP A 198 15.46 19.30 7.27
N PHE A 199 14.33 19.99 7.46
CA PHE A 199 13.13 19.74 6.63
C PHE A 199 13.32 20.15 5.16
N ASP A 200 14.21 21.11 4.84
CA ASP A 200 14.51 21.46 3.46
C ASP A 200 15.34 20.35 2.78
N GLU A 201 16.31 19.80 3.52
CA GLU A 201 17.11 18.64 3.14
C GLU A 201 16.26 17.38 3.00
N ALA A 202 15.32 17.16 3.91
CA ALA A 202 14.36 16.05 3.85
C ALA A 202 13.47 16.12 2.60
N HIS A 203 13.25 17.31 2.02
CA HIS A 203 12.52 17.48 0.75
C HIS A 203 13.43 17.49 -0.49
N SER A 204 14.75 17.52 -0.28
CA SER A 204 15.72 17.46 -1.36
C SER A 204 15.59 16.15 -2.15
N HIS A 205 16.19 16.11 -3.35
CA HIS A 205 16.15 14.93 -4.24
C HIS A 205 14.74 14.42 -4.58
N ARG A 206 13.70 15.26 -4.39
CA ARG A 206 12.28 14.94 -4.57
C ARG A 206 11.82 13.80 -3.66
N MET A 207 12.33 13.76 -2.43
CA MET A 207 11.87 12.80 -1.43
C MET A 207 10.36 12.95 -1.17
N ASN A 208 9.69 11.83 -0.98
CA ASN A 208 8.27 11.72 -0.69
C ASN A 208 7.96 10.32 -0.15
N LEU A 209 6.72 10.08 0.29
CA LEU A 209 6.28 8.78 0.82
C LEU A 209 6.52 7.62 -0.13
N ARG A 210 6.40 7.83 -1.44
CA ARG A 210 6.68 6.78 -2.43
C ARG A 210 8.16 6.35 -2.43
N ARG A 211 9.09 7.29 -2.32
CA ARG A 211 10.52 6.97 -2.23
C ARG A 211 10.90 6.35 -0.89
N ILE A 212 10.21 6.75 0.19
CA ILE A 212 10.38 6.14 1.50
C ILE A 212 9.89 4.70 1.47
N PHE A 213 8.70 4.46 0.95
CA PHE A 213 8.14 3.13 0.74
C PHE A 213 9.14 2.23 0.01
N GLN A 214 9.62 2.66 -1.16
CA GLN A 214 10.61 1.93 -1.96
C GLN A 214 11.95 1.69 -1.26
N ARG A 215 12.29 2.50 -0.25
CA ARG A 215 13.51 2.32 0.53
C ARG A 215 13.31 1.28 1.65
N LEU A 216 12.08 1.15 2.13
CA LEU A 216 11.73 0.22 3.21
C LEU A 216 11.33 -1.15 2.69
N ASP A 217 10.81 -1.24 1.47
CA ASP A 217 10.55 -2.48 0.73
C ASP A 217 11.89 -3.12 0.33
N LEU A 218 12.42 -4.03 1.16
CA LEU A 218 13.76 -4.58 1.00
C LEU A 218 13.80 -5.78 0.07
N ASP A 219 12.67 -6.45 -0.13
CA ASP A 219 12.54 -7.60 -1.01
C ASP A 219 11.90 -7.28 -2.38
N ASP A 220 11.58 -6.00 -2.62
CA ASP A 220 11.01 -5.43 -3.84
C ASP A 220 9.65 -6.08 -4.21
N ASN A 221 8.86 -6.48 -3.20
CA ASN A 221 7.58 -7.14 -3.40
C ASN A 221 6.38 -6.17 -3.52
N ASN A 222 6.63 -4.86 -3.44
CA ASN A 222 5.65 -3.76 -3.43
C ASN A 222 4.74 -3.71 -2.18
N TYR A 223 5.10 -4.39 -1.11
CA TYR A 223 4.49 -4.30 0.21
C TYR A 223 5.56 -3.97 1.23
N LEU A 224 5.16 -3.40 2.38
CA LEU A 224 6.00 -3.45 3.57
C LEU A 224 5.46 -4.52 4.49
N ASP A 225 6.17 -5.64 4.56
CA ASP A 225 5.82 -6.78 5.39
C ASP A 225 7.01 -7.19 6.26
N ASP A 226 6.89 -8.28 7.03
CA ASP A 226 7.99 -8.87 7.81
C ASP A 226 8.83 -7.89 8.67
N GLY A 227 8.23 -6.77 9.08
CA GLY A 227 8.82 -5.71 9.91
C GLY A 227 9.28 -4.45 9.17
N GLU A 228 9.27 -4.43 7.83
CA GLU A 228 9.61 -3.27 7.00
C GLU A 228 8.69 -2.07 7.28
N GLY A 229 7.40 -2.35 7.52
CA GLY A 229 6.38 -1.34 7.83
C GLY A 229 6.36 -0.86 9.28
N ALA A 230 7.19 -1.43 10.18
CA ALA A 230 7.12 -1.15 11.62
C ALA A 230 7.31 0.34 11.96
N GLY A 231 8.16 1.03 11.19
CA GLY A 231 8.41 2.46 11.37
C GLY A 231 7.18 3.31 11.07
N PHE A 232 6.39 2.97 10.04
CA PHE A 232 5.16 3.70 9.72
C PHE A 232 4.12 3.61 10.84
N TYR A 233 3.98 2.44 11.48
CA TYR A 233 3.09 2.31 12.64
C TYR A 233 3.50 3.18 13.82
N ALA A 234 4.81 3.27 14.10
CA ALA A 234 5.33 4.13 15.16
C ALA A 234 5.06 5.61 14.85
N VAL A 235 5.37 6.03 13.62
CA VAL A 235 5.13 7.40 13.13
C VAL A 235 3.65 7.77 13.21
N TRP A 236 2.75 6.89 12.75
CA TRP A 236 1.31 7.12 12.80
C TRP A 236 0.79 7.29 14.22
N THR A 237 1.29 6.46 15.15
CA THR A 237 0.95 6.57 16.56
C THR A 237 1.35 7.94 17.11
N THR A 238 2.55 8.41 16.80
CA THR A 238 3.03 9.74 17.22
C THR A 238 2.21 10.86 16.57
N HIS A 239 1.89 10.74 15.28
CA HIS A 239 1.05 11.70 14.57
C HIS A 239 -0.31 11.87 15.26
N LEU A 240 -1.01 10.78 15.60
CA LEU A 240 -2.30 10.82 16.29
C LEU A 240 -2.22 11.46 17.69
N VAL A 241 -1.10 11.26 18.40
CA VAL A 241 -0.85 11.92 19.69
C VAL A 241 -0.68 13.43 19.49
N ASN A 242 0.10 13.84 18.48
CA ASN A 242 0.40 15.24 18.18
C ASN A 242 -0.85 16.01 17.70
N THR A 243 -1.74 15.38 16.94
CA THR A 243 -2.95 16.00 16.39
C THR A 243 -4.18 15.89 17.29
N GLY A 244 -4.06 15.22 18.45
CA GLY A 244 -5.18 15.02 19.38
C GLY A 244 -6.21 13.99 18.93
N GLY A 245 -5.89 13.17 17.92
CA GLY A 245 -6.70 12.05 17.44
C GLY A 245 -6.72 10.83 18.38
N GLY A 246 -5.88 10.80 19.42
CA GLY A 246 -5.78 9.73 20.43
C GLY A 246 -6.95 9.62 21.42
N GLY A 247 -8.17 9.93 21.00
CA GLY A 247 -9.40 9.78 21.78
C GLY A 247 -10.09 8.43 21.58
N GLY A 248 -9.38 7.31 21.69
CA GLY A 248 -10.01 5.99 21.80
C GLY A 248 -9.26 4.84 21.10
N THR A 249 -8.36 4.19 21.81
CA THR A 249 -8.50 2.78 22.22
C THR A 249 -7.32 2.42 23.13
N ASP A 250 -7.65 1.76 24.24
CA ASP A 250 -6.73 1.29 25.28
C ASP A 250 -5.61 0.39 24.71
N PRO A 251 -4.43 0.37 25.34
CA PRO A 251 -3.38 -0.60 25.02
C PRO A 251 -3.81 -1.98 25.52
N ILE A 252 -4.21 -2.88 24.62
CA ILE A 252 -4.23 -4.31 24.94
C ILE A 252 -2.77 -4.78 24.95
N THR A 253 -2.14 -4.73 26.11
CA THR A 253 -0.96 -5.52 26.43
C THR A 253 -1.31 -6.45 27.59
N GLY A 254 -1.29 -7.76 27.34
CA GLY A 254 -1.17 -8.81 28.36
C GLY A 254 -2.46 -9.31 29.01
#